data_AF-A0AA37EIM3-F1
#
_entry.id   AF-A0AA37EIM3-F1
#
_cell.length_a   1.000
_cell.length_b   1.000
_cell.length_c   1.000
_cell.angle_alpha   90.00
_cell.angle_beta   90.00
_cell.angle_gamma   90.00
#
_symmetry.space_group_name_H-M   'P 1'
#
loop_
_entity.id
_entity.type
_entity.pdbx_description
1 polymer ?
#
loop_
_entity_poly.entity_id
_entity_poly.type
_entity_poly.pdbx_seq_one_letter_code
_entity_poly.pdbx_strand_id
1 'polypeptide(L)' 'TRLLYHMSRIFEDHSLPRSSTGLQVDSKLRRKIQEKKIAMGHKPDDHEEAQNQGGMVMGGM' A
#
# COMPACT_ATOMS: atom_id res chain seq x y z
N THR A 1 -34.36 4.76 12.11
CA THR A 1 -33.00 5.14 11.65
C THR A 1 -31.86 4.61 12.52
N ARG A 2 -32.11 3.99 13.68
CA ARG A 2 -31.04 3.53 14.61
C ARG A 2 -30.35 2.21 14.23
N LEU A 3 -31.05 1.33 13.48
CA LEU A 3 -30.53 0.03 13.07
C LEU A 3 -29.34 0.17 12.10
N LEU A 4 -29.53 0.92 11.01
CA LEU A 4 -28.50 1.12 10.01
C LEU A 4 -27.26 1.79 10.61
N TYR A 5 -27.46 2.79 11.47
CA TYR A 5 -26.36 3.45 12.19
C TYR A 5 -25.56 2.49 13.07
N HIS A 6 -26.22 1.58 13.77
CA HIS A 6 -25.54 0.60 14.61
C HIS A 6 -24.77 -0.43 13.77
N MET A 7 -25.35 -0.87 12.64
CA MET A 7 -24.69 -1.82 11.73
C MET A 7 -23.45 -1.21 11.06
N SER A 8 -23.49 0.07 10.66
CA SER A 8 -22.32 0.75 10.10
C SER A 8 -21.16 0.84 11.09
N ARG A 9 -21.46 1.07 12.38
CA ARG A 9 -20.46 1.16 13.45
C ARG A 9 -19.64 -0.12 13.61
N ILE A 10 -20.29 -1.29 13.52
CA ILE A 10 -19.65 -2.61 13.63
C ILE A 10 -18.60 -2.79 12.52
N PHE A 11 -18.92 -2.40 11.29
CA PHE A 11 -17.98 -2.49 10.18
C PHE A 11 -16.84 -1.48 10.28
N GLU A 12 -17.08 -0.29 10.84
CA GLU A 12 -16.01 0.69 11.09
C GLU A 12 -15.06 0.24 12.20
N ASP A 13 -15.57 -0.32 13.29
CA ASP A 13 -14.76 -0.77 14.43
C ASP A 13 -13.91 -2.01 14.10
N HIS A 14 -14.36 -2.84 13.15
CA HIS A 14 -13.60 -3.97 12.61
C HIS A 14 -12.81 -3.65 11.34
N SER A 15 -12.94 -2.44 10.79
CA SER A 15 -12.09 -2.01 9.67
C SER A 15 -10.66 -1.87 10.16
N LEU A 16 -9.70 -2.30 9.32
CA LEU A 16 -8.28 -2.13 9.61
C LEU A 16 -8.04 -0.68 10.07
N PRO A 17 -7.21 -0.46 11.11
CA PRO A 17 -7.02 0.87 11.68
C PRO A 17 -6.73 1.85 10.55
N ARG A 18 -7.54 2.92 10.47
CA ARG A 18 -7.47 3.99 9.44
C ARG A 18 -6.16 4.82 9.49
N SER A 19 -5.11 4.27 10.10
CA SER A 19 -3.83 4.89 10.33
C SER A 19 -2.73 3.82 10.33
N SER A 20 -2.02 3.76 9.20
CA SER A 20 -0.59 3.41 9.08
C SER A 20 -0.10 2.03 9.53
N THR A 21 -0.88 0.95 9.41
CA THR A 21 -0.28 -0.39 9.32
C THR A 21 0.04 -0.73 7.87
N GLY A 22 0.73 0.17 7.17
CA GLY A 22 1.63 -0.29 6.12
C GLY A 22 2.61 -1.23 6.80
N LEU A 23 2.81 -2.44 6.24
CA LEU A 23 3.80 -3.42 6.69
C LEU A 23 5.04 -2.65 7.17
N GLN A 24 5.29 -2.59 8.49
CA GLN A 24 6.42 -1.82 9.00
C GLN A 24 7.68 -2.52 8.52
N VAL A 25 8.16 -2.14 7.34
CA VAL A 25 9.40 -2.63 6.81
C VAL A 25 10.47 -2.19 7.79
N ASP A 26 11.06 -3.17 8.48
CA ASP A 26 12.12 -2.95 9.44
C ASP A 26 13.12 -1.93 8.87
N SER A 27 13.47 -0.92 9.67
CA SER A 27 14.28 0.21 9.19
C SER A 27 15.61 -0.25 8.56
N LYS A 28 16.14 -1.41 8.99
CA LYS A 28 17.35 -2.00 8.38
C LYS A 28 17.06 -2.55 6.99
N LEU A 29 15.91 -3.18 6.78
CA LEU A 29 15.48 -3.68 5.48
C LEU A 29 15.28 -2.53 4.48
N ARG A 30 14.66 -1.41 4.90
CA ARG A 30 14.53 -0.21 4.06
C ARG A 30 15.88 0.32 3.59
N ARG A 31 16.86 0.41 4.50
CA ARG A 31 18.22 0.85 4.18
C ARG A 31 18.91 -0.08 3.18
N LYS A 32 18.82 -1.40 3.36
CA LYS A 32 19.40 -2.38 2.42
C LYS A 32 18.78 -2.27 1.02
N ILE A 33 17.47 -2.05 0.93
CA ILE A 33 16.79 -1.86 -0.36
C ILE A 33 17.30 -0.58 -1.03
N GLN A 34 17.47 0.51 -0.29
CA GLN A 34 17.99 1.78 -0.82
C GLN A 34 19.44 1.64 -1.29
N GLU A 35 20.31 1.01 -0.50
CA GLU A 35 21.71 0.75 -0.86
C GLU A 35 21.80 -0.10 -2.14
N LYS A 36 20.98 -1.14 -2.26
CA LYS A 36 20.90 -1.97 -3.47
C LYS A 36 20.44 -1.16 -4.68
N LYS A 37 19.41 -0.31 -4.52
CA LYS A 37 18.93 0.57 -5.60
C LYS A 37 20.03 1.50 -6.11
N ILE A 38 20.76 2.14 -5.20
CA ILE A 38 21.87 3.05 -5.56
C ILE A 38 22.99 2.28 -6.27
N ALA A 39 23.36 1.09 -5.78
CA ALA A 39 24.39 0.27 -6.42
C ALA A 39 24.01 -0.17 -7.85
N MET A 40 22.72 -0.32 -8.14
CA MET A 40 22.21 -0.60 -9.49
C MET A 40 22.12 0.65 -10.38
N GLY A 41 22.57 1.82 -9.90
CA GLY A 41 22.61 3.07 -10.65
C GLY A 41 21.34 3.91 -10.57
N HIS A 42 20.36 3.52 -9.75
CA HIS A 42 19.15 4.31 -9.54
C HIS A 42 19.39 5.48 -8.60
N LYS A 43 18.73 6.61 -8.87
CA LYS A 43 18.81 7.79 -8.01
C LYS A 43 18.02 7.56 -6.70
N PRO A 44 18.43 8.15 -5.57
CA PRO A 44 17.71 7.99 -4.31
C PRO A 44 16.27 8.54 -4.32
N ASP A 45 15.97 9.49 -5.22
CA ASP A 45 14.62 10.03 -5.50
C ASP A 45 13.96 9.39 -6.73
N ASP A 46 14.48 8.26 -7.22
CA ASP A 46 13.87 7.49 -8.31
C ASP A 46 12.61 6.80 -7.77
N HIS A 47 11.55 7.60 -7.71
CA HIS A 47 10.22 7.15 -7.38
C HIS A 47 9.73 6.34 -8.57
N GLU A 48 10.01 5.05 -8.58
CA GLU A 48 9.23 4.13 -9.40
C GLU A 48 7.81 4.18 -8.84
N GLU A 49 6.97 4.96 -9.50
CA GLU A 49 5.52 4.91 -9.37
C GLU A 49 5.18 3.43 -9.52
N ALA A 50 4.80 2.80 -8.40
CA ALA A 50 4.53 1.38 -8.33
C ALA A 50 3.57 1.09 -9.47
N GLN A 51 4.09 0.44 -10.52
CA GLN A 51 3.31 0.02 -11.67
C GLN A 51 2.14 -0.75 -11.08
N ASN A 52 0.98 -0.12 -11.11
CA ASN A 52 -0.28 -0.72 -10.77
C ASN A 52 -0.39 -1.90 -11.74
N GLN A 53 -0.03 -3.10 -11.28
CA GLN A 53 -0.27 -4.36 -11.98
C GLN A 53 -1.78 -4.62 -11.94
N GLY A 54 -2.55 -3.71 -12.53
CA GLY A 54 -3.92 -3.86 -12.97
C GLY A 54 -3.93 -4.13 -14.47
N GLY A 55 -3.06 -5.05 -14.92
CA GLY A 55 -3.10 -5.61 -16.27
C GLY A 55 -4.09 -6.76 -16.35
N MET A 56 -5.35 -6.53 -15.97
CA MET A 56 -6.43 -7.48 -16.25
C MET A 56 -7.67 -6.72 -16.74
N VAL A 57 -8.13 -7.17 -17.90
CA VAL A 57 -9.43 -6.98 -18.56
C VAL A 57 -9.76 -5.61 -19.18
N MET A 58 -9.77 -5.54 -20.50
CA MET A 58 -10.98 -5.46 -21.35
C MET A 58 -10.62 -4.97 -22.76
N GLY A 59 -10.49 -5.91 -23.70
CA GLY A 59 -10.45 -5.66 -25.13
C GLY A 59 -11.36 -6.68 -25.82
N GLY A 60 -12.65 -6.63 -25.48
CA GLY A 60 -13.67 -7.44 -26.13
C GLY A 60 -13.89 -6.96 -27.57
N MET A 61 -13.77 -7.89 -28.51
CA MET A 61 -14.42 -7.83 -29.81
C MET A 61 -15.90 -8.19 -29.66
#